data_AF-A0A7J8WHY9-F1
#
_entry.id   AF-A0A7J8WHY9-F1
#
_cell.length_a   1.000
_cell.length_b   1.000
_cell.length_c   1.000
_cell.angle_alpha   90.00
_cell.angle_beta   90.00
_cell.angle_gamma   90.00
#
_symmetry.space_group_name_H-M   'P 1'
#
loop_
_entity.id
_entity.type
_entity.pdbx_description
1 polymer ?
#
loop_
_entity_poly.entity_id
_entity_poly.type
_entity_poly.pdbx_seq_one_letter_code
_entity_poly.pdbx_strand_id
1 'polypeptide(L)'
;MISSGMSSKILKEALLQQKEIEEEASGGIAKSAFGSVEEEPNKHEEEEDIDDFGGFSETQSQFGNYEEEIDEDDEKLLEAFLSKDAGPQRTLADVIIQKIKENDANAASEKQPLPKLDDSLIDLYKGVGKFLNKYTAGKMPKAFKHIPSMQLWEDVLYLTQPENWSPNAMFQATRIFASNLGAKKAERFYRLVLLPRVRDDIRKNKRLHFALYQSLKKALYKPAAFNKGILFPLCK
;
A
#
# COMPACT_ATOMS: atom_id res chain seq x y z
N MET A 1 -33.95 -1.66 -1.74
CA MET A 1 -34.08 -1.20 -0.34
C MET A 1 -33.21 -2.10 0.53
N ILE A 2 -32.35 -1.53 1.36
CA ILE A 2 -31.40 -2.29 2.18
C ILE A 2 -32.17 -2.90 3.37
N SER A 3 -32.03 -4.20 3.62
CA SER A 3 -32.69 -4.88 4.75
C SER A 3 -32.21 -4.29 6.09
N SER A 4 -33.12 -4.12 7.06
CA SER A 4 -32.82 -3.61 8.41
C SER A 4 -31.64 -4.35 9.07
N GLY A 5 -31.53 -5.67 8.84
CA GLY A 5 -30.42 -6.48 9.35
C GLY A 5 -29.06 -6.16 8.70
N MET A 6 -29.04 -5.80 7.41
CA MET A 6 -27.81 -5.33 6.73
C MET A 6 -27.43 -3.92 7.18
N SER A 7 -28.41 -3.04 7.36
CA SER A 7 -28.16 -1.67 7.85
C SER A 7 -27.53 -1.66 9.25
N SER A 8 -27.99 -2.54 10.15
CA SER A 8 -27.43 -2.68 11.49
C SER A 8 -25.97 -3.17 11.49
N LYS A 9 -25.65 -4.17 10.63
CA LYS A 9 -24.28 -4.66 10.47
C LYS A 9 -23.34 -3.58 9.93
N ILE A 10 -23.77 -2.84 8.91
CA ILE A 10 -22.97 -1.75 8.32
C ILE A 10 -22.71 -0.65 9.36
N LEU A 11 -23.72 -0.26 10.14
CA LEU A 11 -23.55 0.75 11.20
C LEU A 11 -22.60 0.29 12.31
N LYS A 12 -22.67 -1.00 12.69
CA LYS A 12 -21.77 -1.57 13.70
C LYS A 12 -20.31 -1.60 13.20
N GLU A 13 -20.09 -2.05 11.97
CA GLU A 13 -18.76 -2.06 11.35
C GLU A 13 -18.22 -0.64 11.14
N ALA A 14 -19.07 0.31 10.71
CA ALA A 14 -18.67 1.71 10.56
C ALA A 14 -18.22 2.34 11.88
N LEU A 15 -18.89 2.04 13.00
CA LEU A 15 -18.48 2.48 14.34
C LEU A 15 -17.14 1.87 14.76
N LEU A 16 -16.94 0.58 14.48
CA LEU A 16 -15.68 -0.10 14.77
C LEU A 16 -14.51 0.54 13.99
N GLN A 17 -14.71 0.78 12.69
CA GLN A 17 -13.74 1.47 11.84
C GLN A 17 -13.48 2.90 12.33
N GLN A 18 -14.49 3.64 12.78
CA GLN A 18 -14.30 4.99 13.31
C GLN A 18 -13.39 4.97 14.55
N LYS A 19 -13.61 4.01 15.46
CA LYS A 19 -12.76 3.83 16.65
C LYS A 19 -11.31 3.47 16.27
N GLU A 20 -11.11 2.56 15.31
CA GLU A 20 -9.78 2.22 14.81
C GLU A 20 -9.05 3.44 14.23
N ILE A 21 -9.77 4.29 13.48
CA ILE A 21 -9.19 5.52 12.89
C ILE A 21 -8.74 6.51 13.97
N GLU A 22 -9.51 6.65 15.05
CA GLU A 22 -9.17 7.51 16.18
C GLU A 22 -7.93 6.99 16.93
N GLU A 23 -7.85 5.67 17.14
CA GLU A 23 -6.68 5.01 17.74
C GLU A 23 -5.43 5.17 16.87
N GLU A 24 -5.54 4.96 15.55
CA GLU A 24 -4.45 5.20 14.59
C GLU A 24 -3.96 6.66 14.58
N ALA A 25 -4.87 7.62 14.73
CA ALA A 25 -4.55 9.05 14.72
C ALA A 25 -3.77 9.48 15.98
N SER A 26 -3.97 8.79 17.10
CA SER A 26 -3.29 9.05 18.38
C SER A 26 -1.84 8.56 18.43
N GLY A 27 -1.34 7.89 17.37
CA GLY A 27 0.04 7.42 17.31
C GLY A 27 0.32 6.17 18.14
N GLY A 28 -0.71 5.44 18.56
CA GLY A 28 -0.56 4.16 19.23
C GLY A 28 0.14 3.15 18.32
N ILE A 29 1.40 2.82 18.64
CA ILE A 29 2.00 1.57 18.20
C ILE A 29 1.13 0.48 18.84
N ALA A 30 0.43 -0.29 18.01
CA ALA A 30 -0.50 -1.31 18.46
C ALA A 30 0.22 -2.31 19.38
N LYS A 31 0.03 -2.18 20.70
CA LYS A 31 0.04 -3.36 21.57
C LYS A 31 -1.26 -4.07 21.27
N SER A 32 -1.12 -5.21 20.59
CA SER A 32 -2.19 -6.13 20.22
C SER A 32 -3.26 -6.23 21.33
N ALA A 33 -4.46 -5.76 21.02
CA ALA A 33 -5.63 -5.95 21.87
C ALA A 33 -6.27 -7.31 21.54
N PHE A 34 -5.64 -8.41 21.97
CA PHE A 34 -6.35 -9.68 22.16
C PHE A 34 -5.65 -10.56 23.20
N GLY A 35 -6.35 -10.85 24.31
CA GLY A 35 -6.02 -11.91 25.27
C GLY A 35 -5.53 -11.43 26.63
N SER A 36 -6.46 -11.14 27.55
CA SER A 36 -6.17 -11.11 28.98
C SER A 36 -5.70 -12.49 29.45
N VAL A 37 -4.40 -12.65 29.71
CA VAL A 37 -3.84 -13.64 30.64
C VAL A 37 -2.70 -12.95 31.38
N GLU A 38 -2.69 -13.13 32.69
CA GLU A 38 -1.86 -12.45 33.69
C GLU A 38 -0.34 -12.52 33.43
N GLU A 39 0.37 -11.47 33.84
CA GLU A 39 1.82 -11.28 33.74
C GLU A 39 2.63 -12.29 34.57
N GLU A 40 3.76 -12.73 34.03
CA GLU A 40 5.04 -12.81 34.77
C GLU A 40 6.17 -12.37 33.79
N PRO A 41 7.20 -11.64 34.25
CA PRO A 41 8.09 -10.88 33.38
C PRO A 41 9.32 -11.71 32.98
N ASN A 42 9.61 -11.82 31.68
CA ASN A 42 10.96 -12.20 31.27
C ASN A 42 11.43 -11.45 30.03
N LYS A 43 12.65 -10.91 30.15
CA LYS A 43 13.36 -10.14 29.14
C LYS A 43 13.72 -11.05 27.96
N HIS A 44 13.06 -10.91 26.83
CA HIS A 44 13.70 -11.05 25.52
C HIS A 44 13.00 -10.17 24.49
N GLU A 45 13.79 -9.37 23.80
CA GLU A 45 13.41 -8.64 22.59
C GLU A 45 13.20 -9.67 21.48
N GLU A 46 12.02 -10.27 21.42
CA GLU A 46 11.60 -11.05 20.26
C GLU A 46 11.04 -10.07 19.24
N GLU A 47 11.84 -9.74 18.22
CA GLU A 47 11.36 -9.18 16.97
C GLU A 47 10.21 -10.08 16.49
N GLU A 48 8.95 -9.61 16.57
CA GLU A 48 7.83 -10.30 15.92
C GLU A 48 8.21 -10.48 14.44
N ASP A 49 8.58 -11.70 14.05
CA ASP A 49 9.02 -12.00 12.69
C ASP A 49 7.78 -11.85 11.81
N ILE A 50 7.61 -10.66 11.22
CA ILE A 50 6.51 -10.34 10.28
C ILE A 50 6.42 -11.42 9.18
N ASP A 51 7.54 -12.12 8.89
CA ASP A 51 7.61 -13.23 7.95
C ASP A 51 6.94 -14.53 8.43
N ASP A 52 6.69 -14.71 9.74
CA ASP A 52 5.99 -15.84 10.36
C ASP A 52 4.50 -15.56 10.63
N PHE A 53 3.93 -14.51 10.01
CA PHE A 53 2.48 -14.34 10.00
C PHE A 53 1.85 -15.44 9.12
N GLY A 54 1.46 -16.56 9.76
CA GLY A 54 0.65 -17.62 9.18
C GLY A 54 -0.63 -16.99 8.66
N GLY A 55 -0.70 -16.80 7.34
CA GLY A 55 -1.78 -16.09 6.66
C GLY A 55 -3.15 -16.50 7.19
N PHE A 56 -4.07 -15.54 7.23
CA PHE A 56 -5.48 -15.70 7.58
C PHE A 56 -6.00 -17.16 7.58
N SER A 57 -6.05 -17.78 8.76
CA SER A 57 -6.78 -19.05 8.96
C SER A 57 -8.25 -18.92 8.53
N GLU A 58 -8.81 -17.71 8.62
CA GLU A 58 -10.18 -17.38 8.17
C GLU A 58 -10.35 -17.23 6.64
N THR A 59 -9.32 -17.49 5.81
CA THR A 59 -9.41 -17.30 4.35
C THR A 59 -9.17 -18.56 3.53
N GLN A 60 -9.83 -19.66 3.91
CA GLN A 60 -10.43 -20.47 2.84
C GLN A 60 -11.44 -19.56 2.13
N SER A 61 -11.00 -18.87 1.08
CA SER A 61 -11.90 -18.14 0.21
C SER A 61 -12.83 -19.18 -0.40
N GLN A 62 -14.05 -19.24 0.10
CA GLN A 62 -15.16 -19.95 -0.51
C GLN A 62 -15.47 -19.42 -1.94
N PHE A 63 -14.75 -18.35 -2.36
CA PHE A 63 -14.74 -17.75 -3.68
C PHE A 63 -13.78 -18.39 -4.70
N GLY A 64 -13.04 -19.44 -4.34
CA GLY A 64 -12.13 -20.12 -5.27
C GLY A 64 -12.80 -21.01 -6.32
N ASN A 65 -14.13 -21.17 -6.28
CA ASN A 65 -14.87 -22.16 -7.07
C ASN A 65 -15.84 -21.55 -8.10
N TYR A 66 -15.74 -20.23 -8.34
CA TYR A 66 -16.49 -19.56 -9.39
C TYR A 66 -15.55 -19.31 -10.57
N GLU A 67 -15.70 -20.11 -11.63
CA GLU A 67 -15.28 -19.67 -12.97
C GLU A 67 -16.27 -18.57 -13.40
N GLU A 68 -16.12 -17.36 -12.85
CA GLU A 68 -16.81 -16.18 -13.39
C GLU A 68 -16.09 -15.77 -14.67
N GLU A 69 -16.65 -16.18 -15.80
CA GLU A 69 -16.43 -15.52 -17.08
C GLU A 69 -16.96 -14.08 -16.95
N ILE A 70 -16.11 -13.10 -17.24
CA ILE A 70 -16.49 -11.69 -17.24
C ILE A 70 -17.49 -11.51 -18.38
N ASP A 71 -18.73 -11.14 -18.07
CA ASP A 71 -19.75 -10.89 -19.09
C ASP A 71 -19.57 -9.51 -19.76
N GLU A 72 -20.29 -9.28 -20.86
CA GLU A 72 -20.15 -8.06 -21.66
C GLU A 72 -20.56 -6.79 -20.87
N ASP A 73 -21.45 -6.93 -19.89
CA ASP A 73 -21.89 -5.83 -19.02
C ASP A 73 -20.82 -5.51 -17.97
N ASP A 74 -20.16 -6.51 -17.40
CA ASP A 74 -19.02 -6.37 -16.48
C ASP A 74 -17.79 -5.79 -17.19
N GLU A 75 -17.51 -6.19 -18.44
CA GLU A 75 -16.46 -5.58 -19.24
C GLU A 75 -16.71 -4.09 -19.44
N LYS A 76 -17.96 -3.72 -19.74
CA LYS A 76 -18.38 -2.32 -19.92
C LYS A 76 -18.30 -1.53 -18.62
N LEU A 77 -18.63 -2.15 -17.49
CA LEU A 77 -18.51 -1.54 -16.16
C LEU A 77 -17.03 -1.31 -15.80
N LEU A 78 -16.17 -2.31 -16.04
CA LEU A 78 -14.73 -2.20 -15.86
C LEU A 78 -14.14 -1.11 -16.74
N GLU A 79 -14.56 -0.99 -18.01
CA GLU A 79 -14.12 0.07 -18.91
C GLU A 79 -14.58 1.46 -18.48
N ALA A 80 -15.82 1.60 -18.01
CA ALA A 80 -16.32 2.87 -17.46
C ALA A 80 -15.53 3.30 -16.21
N PHE A 81 -15.14 2.34 -15.37
CA PHE A 81 -14.37 2.57 -14.14
C PHE A 81 -12.86 2.80 -14.40
N LEU A 82 -12.32 2.17 -15.44
CA LEU A 82 -10.93 2.33 -15.89
C LEU A 82 -10.74 3.50 -16.86
N SER A 83 -11.82 4.23 -17.16
CA SER A 83 -11.98 5.33 -18.13
C SER A 83 -10.68 5.87 -18.73
N LYS A 84 -10.63 5.87 -20.07
CA LYS A 84 -9.56 6.49 -20.88
C LYS A 84 -9.46 8.01 -20.68
N ASP A 85 -10.50 8.63 -20.11
CA ASP A 85 -10.60 10.05 -19.79
C ASP A 85 -10.11 10.43 -18.39
N ALA A 86 -9.38 9.53 -17.70
CA ALA A 86 -8.46 9.97 -16.66
C ALA A 86 -7.40 10.85 -17.33
N GLY A 87 -7.73 12.14 -17.51
CA GLY A 87 -6.85 13.14 -18.11
C GLY A 87 -5.45 13.01 -17.49
N PRO A 88 -4.39 13.25 -18.27
CA PRO A 88 -3.02 12.84 -17.93
C PRO A 88 -2.76 13.05 -16.45
N GLN A 89 -2.73 11.94 -15.70
CA GLN A 89 -2.42 12.01 -14.27
C GLN A 89 -1.02 12.57 -14.22
N ARG A 90 -0.88 13.81 -13.71
CA ARG A 90 0.42 14.45 -13.55
C ARG A 90 1.30 13.46 -12.80
N THR A 91 2.22 12.85 -13.53
CA THR A 91 3.16 11.92 -12.92
C THR A 91 4.03 12.72 -11.97
N LEU A 92 4.67 12.03 -11.02
CA LEU A 92 5.64 12.70 -10.15
C LEU A 92 6.71 13.43 -11.00
N ALA A 93 7.07 12.86 -12.15
CA ALA A 93 7.95 13.50 -13.14
C ALA A 93 7.36 14.81 -13.69
N ASP A 94 6.07 14.85 -14.04
CA ASP A 94 5.41 16.08 -14.53
C ASP A 94 5.31 17.16 -13.45
N VAL A 95 5.03 16.76 -12.20
CA VAL A 95 5.02 17.67 -11.05
C VAL A 95 6.41 18.22 -10.80
N ILE A 96 7.45 17.39 -10.89
CA ILE A 96 8.86 17.81 -10.75
C ILE A 96 9.27 18.73 -11.89
N ILE A 97 8.95 18.41 -13.15
CA ILE A 97 9.28 19.24 -14.32
C ILE A 97 8.58 20.59 -14.25
N GLN A 98 7.31 20.63 -13.85
CA GLN A 98 6.56 21.87 -13.68
C GLN A 98 7.13 22.69 -12.52
N LYS A 99 7.48 22.05 -11.40
CA LYS A 99 8.14 22.70 -10.25
C LYS A 99 9.53 23.23 -10.62
N ILE A 100 10.32 22.51 -11.42
CA ILE A 100 11.62 22.96 -11.93
C ILE A 100 11.45 24.17 -12.84
N LYS A 101 10.49 24.15 -13.77
CA LYS A 101 10.23 25.31 -14.66
C LYS A 101 9.73 26.55 -13.92
N GLU A 102 8.87 26.36 -12.93
CA GLU A 102 8.31 27.43 -12.09
C GLU A 102 9.36 27.98 -11.09
N ASN A 103 10.28 27.10 -10.64
CA ASN A 103 11.40 27.47 -9.80
C ASN A 103 12.53 28.12 -10.62
N ASP A 104 12.84 27.67 -11.85
CA ASP A 104 13.84 28.29 -12.73
C ASP A 104 13.46 29.72 -13.15
N ALA A 105 12.16 30.01 -13.26
CA ALA A 105 11.67 31.37 -13.49
C ALA A 105 11.86 32.30 -12.26
N ASN A 106 12.08 31.72 -11.06
CA ASN A 106 12.26 32.44 -9.79
C ASN A 106 13.64 32.19 -9.12
N ALA A 107 14.50 31.33 -9.66
CA ALA A 107 15.72 30.82 -9.01
C ALA A 107 17.02 31.47 -9.50
N ALA A 108 17.02 32.79 -9.63
CA ALA A 108 18.27 33.55 -9.52
C ALA A 108 18.79 33.61 -8.07
N SER A 109 18.01 33.15 -7.08
CA SER A 109 18.45 33.06 -5.68
C SER A 109 17.77 31.86 -5.01
N GLU A 110 18.56 31.08 -4.27
CA GLU A 110 18.13 29.98 -3.38
C GLU A 110 17.89 28.60 -4.04
N LYS A 111 19.01 27.95 -4.39
CA LYS A 111 19.11 26.50 -4.48
C LYS A 111 18.87 25.89 -3.09
N GLN A 112 17.63 25.46 -2.81
CA GLN A 112 17.38 24.47 -1.76
C GLN A 112 18.19 23.21 -2.11
N PRO A 113 19.15 22.78 -1.29
CA PRO A 113 19.93 21.58 -1.59
C PRO A 113 19.01 20.37 -1.38
N LEU A 114 18.69 19.66 -2.47
CA LEU A 114 18.28 18.26 -2.37
C LEU A 114 19.27 17.58 -1.41
N PRO A 115 18.82 16.92 -0.33
CA PRO A 115 19.73 16.18 0.52
C PRO A 115 20.42 15.17 -0.39
N LYS A 116 21.75 15.33 -0.54
CA LYS A 116 22.58 14.40 -1.28
C LYS A 116 22.51 13.07 -0.51
N LEU A 117 21.57 12.22 -0.90
CA LEU A 117 21.57 10.82 -0.51
C LEU A 117 22.94 10.27 -0.89
N ASP A 118 23.60 9.63 0.06
CA ASP A 118 24.93 9.07 -0.14
C ASP A 118 24.92 8.07 -1.30
N ASP A 119 25.94 8.10 -2.16
CA ASP A 119 26.03 7.26 -3.36
C ASP A 119 25.94 5.76 -3.00
N SER A 120 26.50 5.39 -1.84
CA SER A 120 26.41 4.04 -1.27
C SER A 120 24.96 3.62 -0.97
N LEU A 121 24.17 4.53 -0.39
CA LEU A 121 22.77 4.29 -0.08
C LEU A 121 21.94 4.11 -1.36
N ILE A 122 22.25 4.92 -2.37
CA ILE A 122 21.62 4.85 -3.69
C ILE A 122 21.87 3.48 -4.33
N ASP A 123 23.12 3.01 -4.33
CA ASP A 123 23.47 1.72 -4.91
C ASP A 123 22.86 0.54 -4.14
N LEU A 124 22.78 0.64 -2.81
CA LEU A 124 22.11 -0.34 -1.97
C LEU A 124 20.63 -0.51 -2.36
N TYR A 125 19.87 0.57 -2.43
CA TYR A 125 18.43 0.49 -2.74
C TYR A 125 18.13 0.18 -4.21
N LYS A 126 19.01 0.57 -5.14
CA LYS A 126 18.95 0.05 -6.52
C LYS A 126 19.16 -1.46 -6.55
N GLY A 127 20.07 -1.99 -5.73
CA GLY A 127 20.27 -3.43 -5.54
C GLY A 127 19.02 -4.12 -4.99
N VAL A 128 18.37 -3.52 -3.98
CA VAL A 128 17.08 -4.00 -3.44
C VAL A 128 16.00 -4.01 -4.52
N GLY A 129 15.89 -2.97 -5.36
CA GLY A 129 14.93 -2.94 -6.46
C GLY A 129 15.10 -4.10 -7.45
N LYS A 130 16.36 -4.40 -7.83
CA LYS A 130 16.68 -5.57 -8.69
C LYS A 130 16.26 -6.89 -8.06
N PHE A 131 16.38 -7.02 -6.74
CA PHE A 131 15.93 -8.19 -5.99
C PHE A 131 14.40 -8.31 -6.01
N LEU A 132 13.68 -7.21 -5.73
CA LEU A 132 12.22 -7.18 -5.68
C LEU A 132 11.54 -7.48 -7.02
N ASN A 133 12.21 -7.17 -8.13
CA ASN A 133 11.75 -7.55 -9.47
C ASN A 133 11.61 -9.08 -9.63
N LYS A 134 12.58 -9.84 -9.11
CA LYS A 134 12.63 -11.32 -9.24
C LYS A 134 12.05 -12.07 -8.03
N TYR A 135 11.60 -11.35 -7.01
CA TYR A 135 11.18 -11.93 -5.75
C TYR A 135 9.92 -12.79 -5.94
N THR A 136 9.92 -14.00 -5.40
CA THR A 136 8.77 -14.91 -5.44
C THR A 136 8.32 -15.28 -4.03
N ALA A 137 9.25 -15.79 -3.22
CA ALA A 137 9.04 -16.16 -1.83
C ALA A 137 10.34 -16.00 -1.05
N GLY A 138 10.24 -15.97 0.29
CA GLY A 138 11.37 -15.90 1.20
C GLY A 138 11.35 -14.65 2.08
N LYS A 139 12.50 -14.37 2.71
CA LYS A 139 12.64 -13.24 3.62
C LYS A 139 12.88 -11.94 2.85
N MET A 140 12.22 -10.86 3.28
CA MET A 140 12.45 -9.53 2.73
C MET A 140 13.80 -8.96 3.24
N PRO A 141 14.58 -8.26 2.39
CA PRO A 141 15.84 -7.66 2.81
C PRO A 141 15.67 -6.71 4.00
N LYS A 142 16.56 -6.76 4.99
CA LYS A 142 16.51 -5.88 6.17
C LYS A 142 16.46 -4.40 5.80
N ALA A 143 17.23 -4.00 4.78
CA ALA A 143 17.21 -2.63 4.25
C ALA A 143 15.79 -2.22 3.80
N PHE A 144 15.05 -3.11 3.15
CA PHE A 144 13.68 -2.84 2.73
C PHE A 144 12.73 -2.72 3.93
N LYS A 145 12.84 -3.62 4.91
CA LYS A 145 12.03 -3.59 6.14
C LYS A 145 12.21 -2.29 6.94
N HIS A 146 13.37 -1.62 6.82
CA HIS A 146 13.69 -0.38 7.52
C HIS A 146 13.14 0.89 6.84
N ILE A 147 12.73 0.84 5.57
CA ILE A 147 12.19 2.00 4.83
C ILE A 147 11.07 2.76 5.59
N PRO A 148 10.06 2.10 6.22
CA PRO A 148 8.97 2.80 6.88
C PRO A 148 9.41 3.78 7.98
N SER A 149 10.49 3.43 8.67
CA SER A 149 11.07 4.18 9.79
C SER A 149 11.95 5.36 9.35
N MET A 150 12.29 5.43 8.06
CA MET A 150 13.11 6.51 7.52
C MET A 150 12.32 7.83 7.42
N GLN A 151 13.02 8.95 7.58
CA GLN A 151 12.45 10.27 7.35
C GLN A 151 12.15 10.48 5.85
N LEU A 152 13.12 10.15 4.99
CA LEU A 152 13.04 10.25 3.53
C LEU A 152 12.56 8.93 2.88
N TRP A 153 11.51 8.32 3.45
CA TRP A 153 11.03 7.00 3.00
C TRP A 153 10.53 7.01 1.55
N GLU A 154 9.95 8.12 1.06
CA GLU A 154 9.45 8.24 -0.32
C GLU A 154 10.59 8.22 -1.33
N ASP A 155 11.65 8.98 -1.08
CA ASP A 155 12.82 9.04 -1.96
C ASP A 155 13.54 7.68 -2.02
N VAL A 156 13.72 7.05 -0.85
CA VAL A 156 14.34 5.73 -0.75
C VAL A 156 13.50 4.66 -1.43
N LEU A 157 12.17 4.70 -1.25
CA LEU A 157 11.26 3.80 -1.94
C LEU A 157 11.33 3.98 -3.46
N TYR A 158 11.41 5.22 -3.95
CA TYR A 158 11.52 5.51 -5.37
C TYR A 158 12.77 4.89 -6.01
N LEU A 159 13.90 4.87 -5.31
CA LEU A 159 15.14 4.24 -5.78
C LEU A 159 14.99 2.73 -6.05
N THR A 160 14.03 2.07 -5.41
CA THR A 160 13.76 0.65 -5.60
C THR A 160 12.86 0.34 -6.80
N GLN A 161 12.39 1.35 -7.53
CA GLN A 161 11.58 1.21 -8.76
C GLN A 161 10.34 0.32 -8.57
N PRO A 162 9.36 0.76 -7.75
CA PRO A 162 8.20 -0.06 -7.40
C PRO A 162 7.33 -0.51 -8.57
N GLU A 163 7.40 0.20 -9.71
CA GLU A 163 6.77 -0.18 -10.98
C GLU A 163 7.25 -1.54 -11.49
N ASN A 164 8.51 -1.90 -11.20
CA ASN A 164 9.17 -3.10 -11.71
C ASN A 164 9.15 -4.27 -10.72
N TRP A 165 8.54 -4.11 -9.55
CA TRP A 165 8.47 -5.19 -8.56
C TRP A 165 7.64 -6.37 -9.06
N SER A 166 7.92 -7.58 -8.57
CA SER A 166 7.02 -8.71 -8.79
C SER A 166 5.69 -8.51 -8.04
N PRO A 167 4.59 -9.17 -8.45
CA PRO A 167 3.34 -9.16 -7.69
C PRO A 167 3.51 -9.66 -6.24
N ASN A 168 4.39 -10.63 -6.01
CA ASN A 168 4.68 -11.17 -4.68
C ASN A 168 5.47 -10.19 -3.81
N ALA A 169 6.38 -9.40 -4.41
CA ALA A 169 7.07 -8.32 -3.71
C ALA A 169 6.09 -7.21 -3.30
N MET A 170 5.13 -6.87 -4.18
CA MET A 170 4.10 -5.88 -3.88
C MET A 170 3.26 -6.31 -2.66
N PHE A 171 2.94 -7.59 -2.54
CA PHE A 171 2.23 -8.13 -1.39
C PHE A 171 3.02 -7.97 -0.08
N GLN A 172 4.28 -8.40 -0.07
CA GLN A 172 5.12 -8.28 1.12
C GLN A 172 5.39 -6.82 1.50
N ALA A 173 5.61 -5.96 0.50
CA ALA A 173 5.74 -4.52 0.71
C ALA A 173 4.48 -3.92 1.33
N THR A 174 3.31 -4.26 0.80
CA THR A 174 2.04 -3.78 1.34
C THR A 174 1.82 -4.26 2.77
N ARG A 175 2.16 -5.52 3.08
CA ARG A 175 2.09 -6.06 4.45
C ARG A 175 2.99 -5.26 5.41
N ILE A 176 4.26 -5.05 5.05
CA ILE A 176 5.22 -4.31 5.89
C ILE A 176 4.78 -2.85 6.07
N PHE A 177 4.37 -2.17 4.99
CA PHE A 177 3.97 -0.78 5.04
C PHE A 177 2.63 -0.57 5.74
N ALA A 178 1.67 -1.47 5.56
CA ALA A 178 0.41 -1.40 6.29
C ALA A 178 0.62 -1.52 7.81
N SER A 179 1.57 -2.33 8.29
CA SER A 179 1.82 -2.44 9.73
C SER A 179 2.66 -1.29 10.29
N ASN A 180 3.66 -0.81 9.55
CA ASN A 180 4.69 0.09 10.09
C ASN A 180 4.51 1.57 9.73
N LEU A 181 3.73 1.91 8.69
CA LEU A 181 3.47 3.31 8.34
C LEU A 181 2.26 3.86 9.10
N GLY A 182 2.36 5.11 9.56
CA GLY A 182 1.19 5.87 10.00
C GLY A 182 0.20 6.12 8.84
N ALA A 183 -1.07 6.32 9.15
CA ALA A 183 -2.17 6.39 8.17
C ALA A 183 -1.90 7.36 6.99
N LYS A 184 -1.30 8.53 7.24
CA LYS A 184 -0.95 9.50 6.20
C LYS A 184 0.12 9.00 5.23
N LYS A 185 1.14 8.30 5.74
CA LYS A 185 2.21 7.72 4.90
C LYS A 185 1.68 6.51 4.12
N ALA A 186 0.88 5.66 4.77
CA ALA A 186 0.23 4.53 4.12
C ALA A 186 -0.72 4.98 2.99
N GLU A 187 -1.51 6.04 3.19
CA GLU A 187 -2.36 6.64 2.15
C GLU A 187 -1.54 7.01 0.91
N ARG A 188 -0.37 7.67 1.10
CA ARG A 188 0.52 8.04 0.00
C ARG A 188 1.04 6.82 -0.74
N PHE A 189 1.50 5.79 -0.01
CA PHE A 189 1.95 4.54 -0.62
C PHE A 189 0.83 3.87 -1.44
N TYR A 190 -0.38 3.79 -0.89
CA TYR A 190 -1.52 3.20 -1.59
C TYR A 190 -1.87 3.96 -2.87
N ARG A 191 -1.90 5.29 -2.80
CA ARG A 191 -2.26 6.14 -3.95
C ARG A 191 -1.20 6.14 -5.05
N LEU A 192 0.08 6.17 -4.69
CA LEU A 192 1.17 6.37 -5.64
C LEU A 192 1.79 5.06 -6.16
N VAL A 193 1.66 3.96 -5.41
CA VAL A 193 2.33 2.68 -5.74
C VAL A 193 1.32 1.56 -5.95
N LEU A 194 0.49 1.26 -4.95
CA LEU A 194 -0.38 0.09 -4.99
C LEU A 194 -1.51 0.26 -6.02
N LEU A 195 -2.20 1.39 -6.02
CA LEU A 195 -3.34 1.64 -6.90
C LEU A 195 -2.96 1.64 -8.39
N PRO A 196 -1.92 2.38 -8.85
CA PRO A 196 -1.52 2.34 -10.25
C PRO A 196 -1.14 0.93 -10.69
N ARG A 197 -0.43 0.18 -9.82
CA ARG A 197 -0.03 -1.20 -10.12
C ARG A 197 -1.22 -2.13 -10.32
N VAL A 198 -2.24 -2.03 -9.46
CA VAL A 198 -3.48 -2.81 -9.59
C VAL A 198 -4.23 -2.46 -10.88
N ARG A 199 -4.35 -1.17 -11.21
CA ARG A 199 -5.00 -0.71 -12.45
C ARG A 199 -4.28 -1.25 -13.69
N ASP A 200 -2.95 -1.22 -13.69
CA ASP A 200 -2.15 -1.69 -14.81
C ASP A 200 -2.24 -3.21 -15.01
N ASP A 201 -2.29 -3.98 -13.93
CA ASP A 201 -2.45 -5.44 -14.00
C ASP A 201 -3.81 -5.83 -14.57
N ILE A 202 -4.89 -5.21 -14.08
CA ILE A 202 -6.26 -5.44 -14.59
C ILE A 202 -6.35 -5.02 -16.07
N ARG A 203 -5.78 -3.87 -16.44
CA ARG A 203 -5.80 -3.40 -17.84
C ARG A 203 -5.10 -4.38 -18.80
N LYS A 204 -3.99 -4.98 -18.36
CA LYS A 204 -3.19 -5.90 -19.18
C LYS A 204 -3.79 -7.31 -19.25
N ASN A 205 -4.18 -7.86 -18.10
CA ASN A 205 -4.54 -9.27 -17.97
C ASN A 205 -6.05 -9.52 -17.92
N LYS A 206 -6.87 -8.46 -17.79
CA LYS A 206 -8.33 -8.49 -17.53
C LYS A 206 -8.74 -9.21 -16.24
N ARG A 207 -7.82 -9.91 -15.58
CA ARG A 207 -7.95 -10.56 -14.28
C ARG A 207 -6.85 -10.04 -13.35
N LEU A 208 -7.19 -9.83 -12.09
CA LEU A 208 -6.23 -9.37 -11.09
C LEU A 208 -5.36 -10.53 -10.58
N HIS A 209 -4.05 -10.35 -10.56
CA HIS A 209 -3.13 -11.33 -10.00
C HIS A 209 -3.41 -11.60 -8.51
N PHE A 210 -3.36 -12.87 -8.08
CA PHE A 210 -3.68 -13.30 -6.71
C PHE A 210 -2.91 -12.52 -5.63
N ALA A 211 -1.60 -12.33 -5.78
CA ALA A 211 -0.81 -11.56 -4.82
C ALA A 211 -1.22 -10.08 -4.71
N LEU A 212 -1.66 -9.45 -5.82
CA LEU A 212 -2.16 -8.07 -5.80
C LEU A 212 -3.52 -7.99 -5.11
N TYR A 213 -4.38 -9.00 -5.29
CA TYR A 213 -5.61 -9.14 -4.53
C TYR A 213 -5.33 -9.27 -3.02
N GLN A 214 -4.38 -10.13 -2.63
CA GLN A 214 -3.96 -10.24 -1.23
C GLN A 214 -3.35 -8.92 -0.70
N SER A 215 -2.68 -8.15 -1.56
CA SER A 215 -2.15 -6.82 -1.20
C SER A 215 -3.28 -5.87 -0.83
N LEU A 216 -4.35 -5.82 -1.64
CA LEU A 216 -5.54 -5.01 -1.36
C LEU A 216 -6.21 -5.43 -0.06
N LYS A 217 -6.34 -6.74 0.19
CA LYS A 217 -6.85 -7.26 1.45
C LYS A 217 -6.02 -6.82 2.65
N LYS A 218 -4.69 -6.80 2.53
CA LYS A 218 -3.82 -6.29 3.60
C LYS A 218 -3.88 -4.78 3.76
N ALA A 219 -4.11 -4.03 2.70
CA ALA A 219 -4.29 -2.59 2.79
C ALA A 219 -5.52 -2.18 3.63
N LEU A 220 -6.55 -3.04 3.70
CA LEU A 220 -7.77 -2.81 4.50
C LEU A 220 -7.52 -2.75 6.02
N TYR A 221 -6.39 -3.26 6.52
CA TYR A 221 -6.02 -3.14 7.95
C TYR A 221 -5.77 -1.69 8.37
N LYS A 222 -5.67 -0.76 7.40
CA LYS A 222 -5.65 0.68 7.64
C LYS A 222 -6.81 1.34 6.90
N PRO A 223 -8.04 1.31 7.45
CA PRO A 223 -9.25 1.70 6.72
C PRO A 223 -9.22 3.17 6.26
N ALA A 224 -8.72 4.10 7.08
CA ALA A 224 -8.59 5.51 6.69
C ALA A 224 -7.66 5.69 5.48
N ALA A 225 -6.52 4.99 5.48
CA ALA A 225 -5.56 5.04 4.38
C ALA A 225 -6.12 4.37 3.12
N PHE A 226 -6.79 3.22 3.27
CA PHE A 226 -7.42 2.51 2.16
C PHE A 226 -8.50 3.36 1.47
N ASN A 227 -9.41 3.95 2.24
CA ASN A 227 -10.50 4.75 1.67
C ASN A 227 -9.97 5.97 0.91
N LYS A 228 -9.01 6.70 1.48
CA LYS A 228 -8.44 7.91 0.86
C LYS A 228 -7.44 7.60 -0.26
N GLY A 229 -6.71 6.50 -0.16
CA GLY A 229 -5.64 6.13 -1.08
C GLY A 229 -6.06 5.22 -2.23
N ILE A 230 -7.09 4.39 -2.04
CA ILE A 230 -7.59 3.42 -3.02
C ILE A 230 -9.02 3.76 -3.43
N LEU A 231 -9.98 3.73 -2.50
CA LEU A 231 -11.41 3.74 -2.83
C LEU A 231 -11.86 5.07 -3.45
N PHE A 232 -11.61 6.21 -2.79
CA PHE A 232 -12.05 7.51 -3.31
C PHE A 232 -11.34 7.89 -4.62
N PRO A 233 -10.03 7.64 -4.81
CA PRO A 233 -9.39 7.86 -6.11
C PRO A 233 -9.90 6.94 -7.23
N LEU A 234 -10.47 5.78 -6.90
CA LEU A 234 -11.10 4.88 -7.87
C LEU A 234 -12.47 5.38 -8.31
N CYS A 235 -13.24 6.01 -7.42
CA CYS A 235 -14.57 6.55 -7.72
C CYS A 235 -14.56 7.93 -8.40
N LYS A 236 -13.39 8.52 -8.65
CA LYS A 236 -13.21 9.80 -9.33
C LYS A 236 -12.84 9.57 -10.78
#